data_AF-A0A3B0PM57-F1
#
_entry.id   AF-A0A3B0PM57-F1
#
_cell.length_a   1.000
_cell.length_b   1.000
_cell.length_c   1.000
_cell.angle_alpha   90.00
_cell.angle_beta   90.00
_cell.angle_gamma   90.00
#
_symmetry.space_group_name_H-M   'P 1'
#
loop_
_entity.id
_entity.type
_entity.pdbx_description
1 polymer ?
#
loop_
_entity_poly.entity_id
_entity_poly.type
_entity_poly.pdbx_seq_one_letter_code
_entity_poly.pdbx_strand_id
1 'polypeptide(L)'
;MEILQERLDREYKVGIIATSPSVEYRVTMTNGEVEMIANPTLLPDRTFIEKIEEPYVEAHIFVPNEYIGNVMELCQNKRGIYKSLDMIDSKRSSVVYELPLAETIFDFFDRLKSTTKGYASFEYEW
;
A
#
# COMPACT_ATOMS: atom_id res chain seq x y z
N MET A 1 -7.87 10.78 2.70
CA MET A 1 -9.24 10.92 2.16
C MET A 1 -10.28 11.20 3.23
N GLU A 2 -10.21 10.55 4.40
CA GLU A 2 -11.22 10.71 5.48
C GLU A 2 -11.51 12.16 5.87
N ILE A 3 -10.48 12.99 6.04
CA ILE A 3 -10.66 14.42 6.40
C ILE A 3 -11.53 15.16 5.37
N LEU A 4 -11.36 14.87 4.07
CA LEU A 4 -12.13 15.53 3.02
C LEU A 4 -13.61 15.11 3.07
N GLN A 5 -13.86 13.82 3.31
CA GLN A 5 -15.21 13.28 3.42
C GLN A 5 -15.94 13.86 4.64
N GLU A 6 -15.29 13.85 5.81
CA GLU A 6 -15.85 14.39 7.06
C GLU A 6 -16.17 15.88 6.92
N ARG A 7 -15.28 16.65 6.28
CA ARG A 7 -15.51 18.07 6.01
C ARG A 7 -16.68 18.30 5.07
N LEU A 8 -16.81 17.52 3.99
CA LEU A 8 -17.91 17.67 3.03
C LEU A 8 -19.27 17.34 3.65
N ASP A 9 -19.35 16.29 4.46
CA ASP A 9 -20.59 15.94 5.17
C ASP A 9 -20.95 17.03 6.19
N ARG A 10 -19.99 17.47 7.01
CA ARG A 10 -20.23 18.46 8.07
C ARG A 10 -20.53 19.86 7.53
N GLU A 11 -19.79 20.31 6.53
CA GLU A 11 -19.89 21.68 6.00
C GLU A 11 -21.00 21.81 4.94
N TYR A 12 -21.24 20.78 4.11
CA TYR A 12 -22.12 20.87 2.95
C TYR A 12 -23.30 19.88 2.98
N LYS A 13 -23.41 19.01 3.99
CA LYS A 13 -24.47 17.98 4.12
C LYS A 13 -24.62 17.10 2.88
N VAL A 14 -23.50 16.81 2.22
CA VAL A 14 -23.46 15.95 1.04
C VAL A 14 -23.17 14.52 1.48
N GLY A 15 -24.11 13.61 1.22
CA GLY A 15 -23.89 12.18 1.41
C GLY A 15 -22.88 11.67 0.38
N ILE A 16 -21.73 11.18 0.85
CA ILE A 16 -20.66 10.66 0.00
C ILE A 16 -20.66 9.14 0.05
N ILE A 17 -20.57 8.52 -1.12
CA ILE A 17 -20.27 7.09 -1.25
C ILE A 17 -18.83 6.99 -1.74
N ALA A 18 -17.94 6.49 -0.88
CA ALA A 18 -16.55 6.26 -1.22
C ALA A 18 -16.40 4.86 -1.82
N THR A 19 -15.76 4.76 -2.98
CA THR A 19 -15.31 3.48 -3.53
C THR A 19 -13.95 3.11 -2.95
N SER A 20 -13.57 1.84 -3.05
CA SER A 20 -12.21 1.42 -2.73
C SER A 20 -11.20 2.23 -3.55
N PRO A 21 -10.09 2.69 -2.93
CA PRO A 21 -9.03 3.34 -3.67
C PRO A 21 -8.42 2.37 -4.69
N SER A 22 -7.99 2.89 -5.85
CA SER A 22 -7.27 2.12 -6.86
C SER A 22 -5.87 2.69 -7.09
N VAL A 23 -4.98 1.86 -7.60
CA VAL A 23 -3.65 2.26 -8.09
C VAL A 23 -3.63 2.18 -9.61
N GLU A 24 -2.70 2.90 -10.22
CA GLU A 24 -2.50 2.88 -11.66
C GLU A 24 -1.58 1.70 -12.05
N TYR A 25 -2.05 0.82 -12.91
CA TYR A 25 -1.28 -0.30 -13.44
C TYR A 25 -0.69 0.06 -14.79
N ARG A 26 0.52 -0.41 -15.07
CA ARG A 26 1.15 -0.29 -16.39
C ARG A 26 0.88 -1.57 -17.18
N VAL A 27 0.12 -1.45 -18.26
CA VAL A 27 -0.23 -2.55 -19.15
C VAL A 27 0.59 -2.40 -20.42
N THR A 28 1.39 -3.41 -20.76
CA THR A 28 2.05 -3.49 -22.07
C THR A 28 1.27 -4.43 -22.96
N MET A 29 0.91 -3.91 -24.12
CA MET A 29 0.10 -4.56 -25.12
C MET A 29 0.99 -5.41 -26.06
N THR A 30 0.41 -6.41 -26.73
CA THR A 30 1.15 -7.29 -27.66
C THR A 30 1.67 -6.58 -28.90
N ASN A 31 1.16 -5.38 -29.21
CA ASN A 31 1.68 -4.49 -30.24
C ASN A 31 2.84 -3.60 -29.75
N GLY A 32 3.23 -3.70 -28.47
CA GLY A 32 4.27 -2.91 -27.82
C GLY A 32 3.79 -1.58 -27.22
N GLU A 33 2.51 -1.21 -27.34
CA GLU A 33 1.96 -0.02 -26.71
C GLU A 33 1.88 -0.19 -25.19
N VAL A 34 2.06 0.92 -24.46
CA VAL A 34 2.01 0.94 -23.00
C VAL A 34 0.88 1.86 -22.58
N GLU A 35 -0.08 1.31 -21.83
CA GLU A 35 -1.22 2.05 -21.28
C GLU A 35 -1.17 2.06 -19.75
N MET A 36 -1.53 3.21 -19.17
CA MET A 36 -1.68 3.36 -17.72
C MET A 36 -3.16 3.23 -17.36
N ILE A 37 -3.51 2.21 -16.60
CA ILE A 37 -4.89 1.82 -16.30
C ILE A 37 -5.16 1.98 -14.79
N ALA A 38 -5.90 3.03 -14.44
CA ALA A 38 -6.37 3.26 -13.06
C ALA A 38 -7.77 2.67 -12.77
N ASN A 39 -8.54 2.39 -13.83
CA ASN A 39 -9.88 1.82 -13.74
C ASN A 39 -9.89 0.41 -14.34
N PRO A 40 -10.18 -0.65 -13.56
CA PRO A 40 -10.25 -2.02 -14.07
C PRO A 40 -11.21 -2.24 -15.24
N THR A 41 -12.25 -1.41 -15.38
CA THR A 41 -13.19 -1.49 -16.52
C THR A 41 -12.56 -1.07 -17.85
N LEU A 42 -11.47 -0.29 -17.81
CA LEU A 42 -10.71 0.11 -18.99
C LEU A 42 -9.62 -0.91 -19.36
N LEU A 43 -9.51 -2.03 -18.63
CA LEU A 43 -8.54 -3.06 -18.93
C LEU A 43 -8.83 -3.66 -20.33
N PRO A 44 -7.84 -3.68 -21.24
CA PRO A 44 -8.02 -4.26 -22.56
C PRO A 44 -8.35 -5.76 -22.52
N ASP A 45 -8.85 -6.30 -23.63
CA ASP A 45 -9.03 -7.75 -23.76
C ASP A 45 -7.68 -8.45 -23.55
N ARG A 46 -7.69 -9.51 -22.75
CA ARG A 46 -6.51 -10.28 -22.36
C ARG A 46 -5.69 -10.79 -23.55
N THR A 47 -6.31 -10.95 -24.72
CA THR A 47 -5.64 -11.34 -25.98
C THR A 47 -4.64 -10.30 -26.47
N PHE A 48 -4.84 -9.02 -26.12
CA PHE A 48 -3.96 -7.92 -26.48
C PHE A 48 -2.94 -7.57 -25.40
N ILE A 49 -2.96 -8.26 -24.25
CA ILE A 49 -2.07 -7.95 -23.11
C ILE A 49 -0.85 -8.88 -23.15
N GLU A 50 0.34 -8.28 -23.17
CA GLU A 50 1.61 -9.00 -23.04
C GLU A 50 2.03 -9.10 -21.56
N LYS A 51 2.01 -7.98 -20.84
CA LYS A 51 2.35 -7.94 -19.41
C LYS A 51 1.56 -6.85 -18.67
N ILE A 52 1.34 -7.08 -17.39
CA ILE A 52 0.76 -6.11 -16.46
C ILE A 52 1.75 -5.93 -15.31
N GLU A 53 2.11 -4.68 -15.05
CA GLU A 53 3.01 -4.28 -13.98
C GLU A 53 2.22 -3.46 -12.96
N GLU A 54 2.38 -3.79 -11.68
CA GLU A 54 1.78 -3.05 -10.57
C GLU A 54 2.85 -2.15 -9.91
N PRO A 55 2.46 -1.00 -9.32
CA PRO A 55 3.39 -0.13 -8.63
C PRO A 55 3.82 -0.72 -7.28
N TYR A 56 5.11 -0.67 -7.01
CA TYR A 56 5.73 -1.04 -5.73
C TYR A 56 6.26 0.21 -5.03
N VAL A 57 6.30 0.16 -3.70
CA VAL A 57 6.91 1.19 -2.86
C VAL A 57 7.92 0.55 -1.93
N GLU A 58 8.99 1.28 -1.63
CA GLU A 58 9.88 0.94 -0.52
C GLU A 58 9.25 1.46 0.78
N ALA A 59 8.95 0.55 1.70
CA ALA A 59 8.33 0.82 2.97
C ALA A 59 9.34 0.70 4.11
N HIS A 60 9.48 1.77 4.90
CA HIS A 60 10.26 1.85 6.12
C HIS A 60 9.32 1.79 7.32
N ILE A 61 9.43 0.73 8.12
CA ILE A 61 8.55 0.50 9.27
C ILE A 61 9.37 0.57 10.55
N PHE A 62 9.20 1.64 11.31
CA PHE A 62 9.89 1.82 12.58
C PHE A 62 9.03 1.27 13.71
N VAL A 63 9.57 0.34 14.49
CA VAL A 63 8.79 -0.39 15.49
C VAL A 63 9.67 -0.83 16.68
N PRO A 64 9.11 -0.94 17.91
CA PRO A 64 9.79 -1.61 19.00
C PRO A 64 10.14 -3.06 18.68
N ASN A 65 11.28 -3.54 19.18
CA ASN A 65 11.84 -4.84 18.83
C ASN A 65 10.89 -6.03 19.17
N GLU A 66 10.03 -5.87 20.17
CA GLU A 66 9.05 -6.88 20.57
C GLU A 66 7.96 -7.16 19.50
N TYR A 67 7.70 -6.22 18.59
CA TYR A 67 6.65 -6.35 17.56
C TYR A 67 7.19 -6.64 16.15
N ILE A 68 8.51 -6.78 15.98
CA ILE A 68 9.12 -7.03 14.65
C ILE A 68 8.47 -8.24 13.97
N GLY A 69 8.28 -9.34 14.69
CA GLY A 69 7.66 -10.56 14.15
C GLY A 69 6.25 -10.30 13.58
N ASN A 70 5.41 -9.55 14.31
CA ASN A 70 4.06 -9.20 13.87
C ASN A 70 4.08 -8.33 12.61
N VAL A 71 5.04 -7.39 12.53
CA VAL A 71 5.20 -6.51 11.36
C VAL A 71 5.65 -7.30 10.14
N MET A 72 6.64 -8.19 10.31
CA MET A 72 7.12 -9.06 9.22
C MET A 72 6.02 -9.97 8.70
N GLU A 73 5.23 -10.58 9.59
CA GLU A 73 4.08 -11.41 9.20
C GLU A 73 3.04 -10.60 8.42
N LEU A 74 2.72 -9.39 8.88
CA LEU A 74 1.81 -8.49 8.17
C LEU A 74 2.31 -8.16 6.76
N CYS A 75 3.59 -7.80 6.62
CA CYS A 75 4.19 -7.48 5.32
C CYS A 75 4.21 -8.70 4.39
N GLN A 76 4.52 -9.88 4.91
CA GLN A 76 4.57 -11.11 4.10
C GLN A 76 3.19 -11.52 3.58
N ASN A 77 2.15 -11.38 4.41
CA ASN A 77 0.76 -11.60 4.02
C ASN A 77 0.30 -10.60 2.93
N LYS A 78 0.99 -9.47 2.81
CA LYS A 78 0.73 -8.39 1.86
C LYS A 78 1.64 -8.44 0.63
N ARG A 79 2.17 -9.63 0.31
CA ARG A 79 3.09 -9.89 -0.82
C ARG A 79 4.39 -9.08 -0.74
N GLY A 80 4.77 -8.67 0.46
CA GLY A 80 5.98 -7.91 0.71
C GLY A 80 7.24 -8.72 0.49
N ILE A 81 8.26 -8.04 -0.03
CA ILE A 81 9.61 -8.56 -0.24
C ILE A 81 10.51 -7.92 0.81
N TYR A 82 10.99 -8.73 1.76
CA TYR A 82 11.93 -8.26 2.79
C TYR A 82 13.22 -7.72 2.16
N LYS A 83 13.70 -6.58 2.64
CA LYS A 83 14.96 -5.95 2.21
C LYS A 83 16.00 -5.92 3.30
N SER A 84 15.70 -5.27 4.42
CA SER A 84 16.64 -5.14 5.53
C SER A 84 15.93 -4.98 6.87
N LEU A 85 16.71 -5.17 7.92
CA LEU A 85 16.36 -4.87 9.30
C LEU A 85 17.51 -4.07 9.89
N ASP A 86 17.24 -2.82 10.23
CA ASP A 86 18.23 -1.88 10.74
C ASP A 86 17.92 -1.56 12.19
N MET A 87 18.83 -1.92 13.11
CA MET A 87 18.66 -1.58 14.52
C MET A 87 18.97 -0.09 14.73
N ILE A 88 17.97 0.68 15.13
CA ILE A 88 18.12 2.11 15.42
C ILE A 88 18.75 2.28 16.80
N ASP A 89 18.23 1.54 17.77
CA ASP A 89 18.72 1.50 19.14
C ASP A 89 18.42 0.12 19.78
N SER A 90 18.70 -0.02 21.08
CA SER A 90 18.50 -1.29 21.80
C SER A 90 17.03 -1.71 21.93
N LYS A 91 16.08 -0.82 21.65
CA LYS A 91 14.64 -1.04 21.82
C LYS A 91 13.84 -0.95 20.51
N ARG A 92 14.37 -0.32 19.47
CA ARG A 92 13.67 -0.05 18.20
C ARG A 92 14.50 -0.46 16.99
N SER A 93 13.80 -0.93 15.97
CA SER A 93 14.36 -1.26 14.67
C SER A 93 13.53 -0.66 13.54
N SER A 94 14.16 -0.42 12.41
CA SER A 94 13.50 -0.15 11.13
C SER A 94 13.47 -1.45 10.33
N VAL A 95 12.30 -1.85 9.86
CA VAL A 95 12.11 -2.99 8.97
C VAL A 95 11.81 -2.44 7.58
N VAL A 96 12.61 -2.81 6.59
CA VAL A 96 12.47 -2.32 5.21
C VAL A 96 11.91 -3.42 4.32
N TYR A 97 10.83 -3.10 3.61
CA TYR A 97 10.14 -3.99 2.68
C TYR A 97 9.83 -3.28 1.37
N GLU A 98 9.89 -4.00 0.25
CA GLU A 98 9.16 -3.60 -0.95
C GLU A 98 7.74 -4.16 -0.89
N LEU A 99 6.73 -3.30 -1.05
CA LEU A 99 5.32 -3.68 -1.00
C LEU A 99 4.58 -3.21 -2.26
N PRO A 100 3.63 -4.00 -2.80
CA PRO A 100 2.71 -3.50 -3.80
C PRO A 100 1.87 -2.36 -3.20
N LEU A 101 1.81 -1.22 -3.87
CA LEU A 101 1.04 -0.07 -3.37
C LEU A 101 -0.45 -0.42 -3.17
N ALA A 102 -1.00 -1.28 -4.03
CA ALA A 102 -2.38 -1.76 -3.91
C ALA A 102 -2.67 -2.41 -2.55
N GLU A 103 -1.66 -3.01 -1.91
CA GLU A 103 -1.78 -3.69 -0.63
C GLU A 103 -1.64 -2.73 0.57
N THR A 104 -0.98 -1.58 0.38
CA THR A 104 -0.72 -0.59 1.44
C THR A 104 -1.84 0.45 1.57
N ILE A 105 -2.55 0.75 0.48
CA ILE A 105 -3.64 1.76 0.47
C ILE A 105 -4.92 1.32 1.19
N PHE A 106 -5.10 0.01 1.43
CA PHE A 106 -6.30 -0.54 2.05
C PHE A 106 -5.98 -1.38 3.28
N ASP A 107 -6.48 -0.95 4.45
CA ASP A 107 -6.42 -1.67 5.74
C ASP A 107 -5.01 -1.95 6.29
N PHE A 108 -3.93 -1.66 5.54
CA PHE A 108 -2.57 -1.91 6.00
C PHE A 108 -2.21 -1.08 7.23
N PHE A 109 -2.48 0.23 7.20
CA PHE A 109 -2.18 1.13 8.31
C PHE A 109 -2.95 0.78 9.58
N ASP A 110 -4.22 0.39 9.44
CA ASP A 110 -5.07 0.02 10.58
C ASP A 110 -4.59 -1.28 11.22
N ARG A 111 -4.26 -2.28 10.39
CA ARG A 111 -3.63 -3.52 10.86
C ARG A 111 -2.28 -3.28 11.51
N LEU A 112 -1.42 -2.48 10.90
CA LEU A 112 -0.09 -2.15 11.44
C LEU A 112 -0.21 -1.51 12.83
N LYS A 113 -1.13 -0.55 12.99
CA LYS A 113 -1.41 0.03 14.31
C LYS A 113 -1.96 -1.00 15.28
N SER A 114 -2.91 -1.83 14.87
CA SER A 114 -3.51 -2.84 15.73
C SER A 114 -2.49 -3.88 16.24
N THR A 115 -1.62 -4.40 15.36
CA THR A 115 -0.65 -5.45 15.70
C THR A 115 0.54 -4.94 16.54
N THR A 116 0.73 -3.62 16.57
CA THR A 116 1.82 -2.95 17.29
C THR A 116 1.32 -2.07 18.43
N LYS A 117 0.03 -2.13 18.78
CA LYS A 117 -0.62 -1.24 19.77
C LYS A 117 -0.42 0.25 19.48
N GLY A 118 -0.25 0.61 18.21
CA GLY A 118 -0.03 1.97 17.72
C GLY A 118 1.42 2.46 17.84
N TYR A 119 2.38 1.59 18.21
CA TYR A 119 3.78 1.98 18.35
C TYR A 119 4.57 2.02 17.03
N ALA A 120 4.05 1.43 15.94
CA ALA A 120 4.72 1.49 14.66
C ALA A 120 4.42 2.78 13.89
N SER A 121 5.44 3.32 13.23
CA SER A 121 5.30 4.32 12.17
C SER A 121 5.68 3.72 10.82
N PHE A 122 5.11 4.27 9.76
CA PHE A 122 5.28 3.80 8.39
C PHE A 122 5.62 5.00 7.51
N GLU A 123 6.73 4.89 6.80
CA GLU A 123 7.17 5.82 5.77
C GLU A 123 7.31 5.02 4.47
N TYR A 124 6.99 5.64 3.33
CA TYR A 124 7.13 4.98 2.04
C TYR A 124 7.65 5.93 0.98
N GLU A 125 8.45 5.39 0.06
CA GLU A 125 9.01 6.08 -1.09
C GLU A 125 8.62 5.36 -2.39
N TRP A 126 8.42 6.13 -3.47
CA TRP A 126 7.91 5.72 -4.78
C TRP A 126 9.02 5.78 -5.84
#